data_AF-A0A2M9XAQ3-F1
#
_entry.id   AF-A0A2M9XAQ3-F1
#
_cell.length_a   1.000
_cell.length_b   1.000
_cell.length_c   1.000
_cell.angle_alpha   90.00
_cell.angle_beta   90.00
_cell.angle_gamma   90.00
#
_symmetry.space_group_name_H-M   'P 1'
#
loop_
_entity.id
_entity.type
_entity.pdbx_description
1 polymer ?
#
loop_
_entity_poly.entity_id
_entity_poly.type
_entity_poly.pdbx_seq_one_letter_code
_entity_poly.pdbx_strand_id
1 'polypeptide(L)'
;MKDILVPETSHILYNSDSRKMDKLSDESVNLVLTSPPYPMVEMWDDLFKSWDKNTKNALAKNLGNDAFEAMHLQLDRVWGECFRVLKEGGILLVNIGDATRSIGGEFSLFSNHSRILQACRNFGFTSLPDILWRKQTNSPTKFMGSGMYPVGAYVTYEHEYILVLRKGGLRKYSKSETEIRRNSAFFWEERNVWFSDVWDLKGERQIFKDVGASRERTAAFPLDFAYRLVNMFSIKGDAVLDPFLGTGTTSLAALLSSRNSIGYDVDPGILEIARKKLLSAVNVSSTILQNRLQSHLDFILDRKKQKKEISHKNKYYGFPVITSQETELTFESVDSSYENEHFSLKAYYSRFNLQNSSKK
;
A
#
# COMPACT_ATOMS: atom_id res chain seq x y z
N MET A 1 -7.10 -4.80 32.81
CA MET A 1 -7.08 -4.27 31.44
C MET A 1 -7.61 -5.37 30.53
N LYS A 2 -8.60 -5.11 29.65
CA LYS A 2 -8.98 -6.12 28.64
C LYS A 2 -7.76 -6.45 27.78
N ASP A 3 -7.56 -7.73 27.51
CA ASP A 3 -6.46 -8.25 26.69
C ASP A 3 -6.42 -7.63 25.28
N ILE A 4 -5.26 -7.68 24.66
CA ILE A 4 -5.08 -7.26 23.26
C ILE A 4 -5.67 -8.36 22.38
N LEU A 5 -6.59 -8.00 21.48
CA LEU A 5 -7.31 -8.99 20.67
C LEU A 5 -6.42 -9.68 19.63
N VAL A 6 -5.34 -9.02 19.21
CA VAL A 6 -4.33 -9.55 18.28
C VAL A 6 -2.96 -9.33 18.92
N PRO A 7 -2.52 -10.23 19.80
CA PRO A 7 -1.28 -10.06 20.57
C PRO A 7 -0.02 -10.35 19.75
N GLU A 8 -0.15 -11.09 18.64
CA GLU A 8 0.94 -11.42 17.74
C GLU A 8 0.50 -11.45 16.26
N THR A 9 1.47 -11.27 15.36
CA THR A 9 1.32 -11.44 13.91
C THR A 9 2.52 -12.16 13.30
N SER A 10 2.33 -12.69 12.10
CA SER A 10 3.32 -13.42 11.31
C SER A 10 3.59 -12.70 10.00
N HIS A 11 4.86 -12.66 9.60
CA HIS A 11 5.35 -11.97 8.41
C HIS A 11 6.26 -12.89 7.62
N ILE A 12 5.85 -13.28 6.42
CA ILE A 12 6.53 -14.30 5.62
C ILE A 12 6.99 -13.68 4.30
N LEU A 13 8.28 -13.82 3.98
CA LEU A 13 8.85 -13.38 2.70
C LEU A 13 9.25 -14.60 1.88
N TYR A 14 8.73 -14.70 0.66
CA TYR A 14 9.06 -15.77 -0.27
C TYR A 14 9.98 -15.24 -1.37
N ASN A 15 11.18 -15.82 -1.45
CA ASN A 15 12.04 -15.73 -2.62
C ASN A 15 11.47 -16.61 -3.73
N SER A 16 10.48 -16.11 -4.46
CA SER A 16 9.69 -16.88 -5.41
C SER A 16 8.96 -15.95 -6.39
N ASP A 17 8.64 -16.49 -7.56
CA ASP A 17 7.91 -15.78 -8.60
C ASP A 17 6.40 -15.72 -8.28
N SER A 18 5.87 -14.51 -8.11
CA SER A 18 4.46 -14.29 -7.76
C SER A 18 3.47 -14.60 -8.88
N ARG A 19 3.94 -14.92 -10.10
CA ARG A 19 3.09 -15.51 -11.16
C ARG A 19 2.60 -16.92 -10.78
N LYS A 20 3.16 -17.52 -9.72
CA LYS A 20 2.71 -18.77 -9.12
C LYS A 20 2.90 -18.75 -7.59
N MET A 21 1.82 -18.55 -6.85
CA MET A 21 1.80 -18.53 -5.39
C MET A 21 1.32 -19.86 -4.81
N ASP A 22 1.94 -20.96 -5.21
CA ASP A 22 1.55 -22.34 -4.80
C ASP A 22 1.70 -22.61 -3.30
N LYS A 23 2.49 -21.79 -2.59
CA LYS A 23 2.61 -21.82 -1.12
C LYS A 23 1.40 -21.23 -0.41
N LEU A 24 0.48 -20.56 -1.12
CA LEU A 24 -0.73 -19.99 -0.56
C LEU A 24 -1.97 -20.78 -0.99
N SER A 25 -2.79 -21.14 0.00
CA SER A 25 -4.12 -21.70 -0.25
C SER A 25 -5.05 -20.65 -0.84
N ASP A 26 -6.08 -21.12 -1.53
CA ASP A 26 -7.19 -20.29 -2.00
C ASP A 26 -7.83 -19.56 -0.82
N GLU A 27 -8.28 -18.33 -1.05
CA GLU A 27 -8.98 -17.52 -0.05
C GLU A 27 -8.27 -17.43 1.32
N SER A 28 -6.94 -17.31 1.30
CA SER A 28 -6.10 -17.24 2.49
C SER A 28 -5.78 -15.80 2.93
N VAL A 29 -5.89 -14.80 2.05
CA VAL A 29 -5.53 -13.39 2.35
C VAL A 29 -6.73 -12.46 2.30
N ASN A 30 -6.65 -11.34 3.02
CA ASN A 30 -7.76 -10.38 3.17
C ASN A 30 -7.59 -9.13 2.30
N LEU A 31 -6.34 -8.72 2.09
CA LEU A 31 -5.95 -7.53 1.35
C LEU A 31 -4.74 -7.86 0.48
N VAL A 32 -4.74 -7.42 -0.77
CA VAL A 32 -3.53 -7.29 -1.58
C VAL A 32 -3.21 -5.81 -1.74
N LEU A 33 -1.99 -5.41 -1.42
CA LEU A 33 -1.49 -4.05 -1.67
C LEU A 33 -0.14 -4.14 -2.35
N THR A 34 -0.03 -3.56 -3.54
CA THR A 34 1.18 -3.74 -4.34
C THR A 34 1.42 -2.62 -5.35
N SER A 35 2.61 -2.63 -5.93
CA SER A 35 3.03 -1.81 -7.06
C SER A 35 3.88 -2.69 -8.00
N PRO A 36 3.33 -3.15 -9.14
CA PRO A 36 4.07 -4.02 -10.06
C PRO A 36 5.25 -3.27 -10.70
N PRO A 37 6.17 -3.95 -11.39
CA PRO A 37 7.00 -3.28 -12.39
C PRO A 37 6.10 -2.71 -13.48
N TYR A 38 6.33 -1.45 -13.86
CA TYR A 38 5.43 -0.73 -14.76
C TYR A 38 5.77 -1.05 -16.22
N PRO A 39 4.84 -1.64 -16.99
CA PRO A 39 5.07 -1.85 -18.42
C PRO A 39 5.42 -0.55 -19.12
N MET A 40 6.33 -0.67 -20.09
CA MET A 40 6.84 0.44 -20.92
C MET A 40 7.62 1.53 -20.18
N VAL A 41 7.93 1.40 -18.89
CA VAL A 41 8.95 2.21 -18.23
C VAL A 41 10.32 1.53 -18.40
N GLU A 42 11.27 2.24 -19.01
CA GLU A 42 12.53 1.65 -19.50
C GLU A 42 13.34 0.89 -18.43
N MET A 43 13.29 1.32 -17.18
CA MET A 43 14.01 0.65 -16.09
C MET A 43 13.55 -0.80 -15.85
N TRP A 44 12.35 -1.16 -16.30
CA TRP A 44 11.78 -2.50 -16.15
C TRP A 44 11.93 -3.37 -17.41
N ASP A 45 12.49 -2.82 -18.50
CA ASP A 45 12.61 -3.54 -19.77
C ASP A 45 13.34 -4.87 -19.60
N ASP A 46 14.49 -4.88 -18.91
CA ASP A 46 15.30 -6.09 -18.78
C ASP A 46 14.61 -7.14 -17.89
N LEU A 47 13.86 -6.70 -16.88
CA LEU A 47 13.04 -7.59 -16.07
C LEU A 47 11.99 -8.28 -16.94
N PHE A 48 11.20 -7.52 -17.71
CA PHE A 48 10.17 -8.12 -18.57
C PHE A 48 10.76 -8.96 -19.72
N LYS A 49 11.90 -8.57 -20.30
CA LYS A 49 12.64 -9.39 -21.29
C LYS A 49 13.09 -10.72 -20.71
N SER A 50 13.45 -10.75 -19.42
CA SER A 50 13.84 -11.98 -18.73
C SER A 50 12.65 -12.92 -18.51
N TRP A 51 11.45 -12.36 -18.39
CA TRP A 51 10.22 -13.09 -18.13
C TRP A 51 9.56 -13.67 -19.38
N ASP A 52 9.70 -13.00 -20.52
CA ASP A 52 8.98 -13.35 -21.74
C ASP A 52 9.76 -12.99 -23.03
N LYS A 53 9.86 -13.96 -23.94
CA LYS A 53 10.56 -13.79 -25.21
C LYS A 53 9.81 -12.85 -26.17
N ASN A 54 8.48 -12.77 -26.09
CA ASN A 54 7.71 -11.88 -26.97
C ASN A 54 7.98 -10.42 -26.63
N THR A 55 8.06 -10.09 -25.34
CA THR A 55 8.50 -8.76 -24.89
C THR A 55 9.87 -8.41 -25.48
N LYS A 56 10.84 -9.31 -25.37
CA LYS A 56 12.18 -9.12 -25.93
C LYS A 56 12.17 -8.87 -27.44
N ASN A 57 11.41 -9.67 -28.18
CA ASN A 57 11.31 -9.55 -29.63
C ASN A 57 10.59 -8.28 -30.07
N ALA A 58 9.50 -7.90 -29.38
CA ALA A 58 8.73 -6.71 -29.68
C ALA A 58 9.54 -5.43 -29.44
N LEU A 59 10.22 -5.32 -28.29
CA LEU A 59 11.11 -4.19 -28.01
C LEU A 59 12.27 -4.09 -29.03
N ALA A 60 12.90 -5.23 -29.38
CA ALA A 60 13.99 -5.24 -30.36
C ALA A 60 13.55 -4.80 -31.78
N LYS A 61 12.27 -5.00 -32.11
CA LYS A 61 11.66 -4.58 -33.38
C LYS A 61 10.96 -3.21 -33.28
N ASN A 62 11.05 -2.53 -32.14
CA ASN A 62 10.37 -1.27 -31.86
C ASN A 62 8.82 -1.34 -31.97
N LEU A 63 8.24 -2.51 -31.68
CA LEU A 63 6.78 -2.73 -31.69
C LEU A 63 6.20 -2.40 -30.31
N GLY A 64 5.92 -1.12 -30.06
CA GLY A 64 5.51 -0.62 -28.74
C GLY A 64 4.26 -1.27 -28.15
N ASN A 65 3.18 -1.35 -28.94
CA ASN A 65 1.91 -1.95 -28.49
C ASN A 65 2.04 -3.45 -28.22
N ASP A 66 2.81 -4.18 -29.04
CA ASP A 66 3.05 -5.61 -28.84
C ASP A 66 3.89 -5.86 -27.57
N ALA A 67 4.88 -5.00 -27.30
CA ALA A 67 5.67 -5.06 -26.07
C ALA A 67 4.79 -4.76 -24.85
N PHE A 68 3.97 -3.71 -24.91
CA PHE A 68 3.03 -3.34 -23.85
C PHE A 68 2.09 -4.51 -23.50
N GLU A 69 1.47 -5.14 -24.50
CA GLU A 69 0.57 -6.27 -24.27
C GLU A 69 1.33 -7.49 -23.73
N ALA A 70 2.50 -7.83 -24.30
CA ALA A 70 3.30 -8.96 -23.84
C ALA A 70 3.74 -8.83 -22.37
N MET A 71 4.07 -7.62 -21.92
CA MET A 71 4.37 -7.31 -20.52
C MET A 71 3.14 -7.50 -19.63
N HIS A 72 1.96 -7.00 -20.05
CA HIS A 72 0.73 -7.15 -19.28
C HIS A 72 0.28 -8.61 -19.16
N LEU A 73 0.47 -9.45 -20.18
CA LEU A 73 0.18 -10.88 -20.09
C LEU A 73 0.98 -11.60 -19.00
N GLN A 74 2.15 -11.07 -18.60
CA GLN A 74 2.89 -11.60 -17.44
C GLN A 74 2.26 -11.16 -16.12
N LEU A 75 1.82 -9.90 -16.03
CA LEU A 75 1.13 -9.37 -14.85
C LEU A 75 -0.25 -10.02 -14.66
N ASP A 76 -0.96 -10.37 -15.75
CA ASP A 76 -2.26 -11.03 -15.71
C ASP A 76 -2.20 -12.37 -14.95
N ARG A 77 -1.07 -13.09 -15.01
CA ARG A 77 -0.86 -14.31 -14.21
C ARG A 77 -0.85 -14.02 -12.71
N VAL A 78 -0.24 -12.90 -12.30
CA VAL A 78 -0.23 -12.45 -10.91
C VAL A 78 -1.63 -12.01 -10.48
N TRP A 79 -2.38 -11.31 -11.33
CA TRP A 79 -3.76 -10.92 -11.04
C TRP A 79 -4.69 -12.13 -10.86
N GLY A 80 -4.49 -13.19 -11.65
CA GLY A 80 -5.17 -14.47 -11.47
C GLY A 80 -4.86 -15.11 -10.11
N GLU A 81 -3.60 -15.15 -9.71
CA GLU A 81 -3.21 -15.64 -8.38
C GLU A 81 -3.76 -14.78 -7.25
N CYS A 82 -3.71 -13.45 -7.38
CA CYS A 82 -4.34 -12.52 -6.45
C CYS A 82 -5.85 -12.81 -6.30
N PHE A 83 -6.57 -13.05 -7.40
CA PHE A 83 -7.99 -13.42 -7.34
C PHE A 83 -8.22 -14.74 -6.61
N ARG A 84 -7.38 -15.75 -6.85
CA ARG A 84 -7.47 -17.06 -6.20
C ARG A 84 -7.25 -16.96 -4.69
N VAL A 85 -6.17 -16.32 -4.25
CA VAL A 85 -5.77 -16.28 -2.84
C VAL A 85 -6.58 -15.29 -2.00
N LEU A 86 -7.18 -14.27 -2.61
CA LEU A 86 -7.97 -13.28 -1.88
C LEU A 86 -9.31 -13.88 -1.43
N LYS A 87 -9.72 -13.59 -0.20
CA LYS A 87 -11.03 -13.98 0.34
C LYS A 87 -12.17 -13.25 -0.35
N GLU A 88 -13.36 -13.84 -0.31
CA GLU A 88 -14.60 -13.15 -0.69
C GLU A 88 -14.79 -11.87 0.13
N GLY A 89 -15.05 -10.75 -0.57
CA GLY A 89 -15.11 -9.42 0.00
C GLY A 89 -13.76 -8.77 0.33
N GLY A 90 -12.64 -9.44 0.01
CA GLY A 90 -11.30 -8.88 0.09
C GLY A 90 -11.04 -7.82 -0.99
N ILE A 91 -10.00 -7.03 -0.77
CA ILE A 91 -9.63 -5.90 -1.64
C ILE A 91 -8.26 -6.13 -2.28
N LEU A 92 -8.14 -5.82 -3.56
CA LEU A 92 -6.90 -5.68 -4.30
C LEU A 92 -6.65 -4.19 -4.57
N LEU A 93 -5.50 -3.71 -4.12
CA LEU A 93 -5.00 -2.35 -4.33
C LEU A 93 -3.75 -2.41 -5.20
N VAL A 94 -3.79 -1.74 -6.36
CA VAL A 94 -2.66 -1.68 -7.30
C VAL A 94 -2.26 -0.24 -7.51
N ASN A 95 -1.08 0.14 -7.03
CA ASN A 95 -0.45 1.41 -7.39
C ASN A 95 0.21 1.28 -8.76
N ILE A 96 -0.19 2.10 -9.73
CA ILE A 96 0.33 2.03 -11.09
C ILE A 96 0.32 3.41 -11.76
N GLY A 97 1.44 3.77 -12.39
CA GLY A 97 1.52 4.93 -13.28
C GLY A 97 1.40 4.50 -14.75
N ASP A 98 0.82 5.35 -15.58
CA ASP A 98 0.94 5.19 -17.03
C ASP A 98 2.33 5.63 -17.48
N ALA A 99 2.80 5.02 -18.55
CA ALA A 99 4.12 5.29 -19.10
C ALA A 99 3.99 6.09 -20.39
N THR A 100 4.72 7.19 -20.50
CA THR A 100 4.95 7.84 -21.80
C THR A 100 6.28 7.34 -22.35
N ARG A 101 6.30 6.93 -23.62
CA ARG A 101 7.53 6.43 -24.26
C ARG A 101 7.52 6.71 -25.74
N SER A 102 8.68 7.10 -26.28
CA SER A 102 8.93 7.12 -27.71
C SER A 102 9.54 5.79 -28.15
N ILE A 103 8.87 5.07 -29.04
CA ILE A 103 9.36 3.80 -29.59
C ILE A 103 8.91 3.68 -31.05
N GLY A 104 9.79 3.22 -31.93
CA GLY A 104 9.47 3.11 -33.36
C GLY A 104 9.25 4.46 -34.06
N GLY A 105 9.77 5.56 -33.47
CA GLY A 105 9.56 6.92 -33.99
C GLY A 105 8.25 7.57 -33.53
N GLU A 106 7.43 6.87 -32.73
CA GLU A 106 6.15 7.38 -32.24
C GLU A 106 6.19 7.60 -30.72
N PHE A 107 5.82 8.81 -30.30
CA PHE A 107 5.58 9.12 -28.88
C PHE A 107 4.14 8.78 -28.52
N SER A 108 3.94 7.99 -27.47
CA SER A 108 2.62 7.59 -27.01
C SER A 108 2.54 7.46 -25.49
N LEU A 109 1.31 7.50 -24.98
CA LEU A 109 0.97 7.13 -23.61
C LEU A 109 0.48 5.68 -23.60
N PHE A 110 1.12 4.84 -22.79
CA PHE A 110 0.74 3.47 -22.51
C PHE A 110 -0.08 3.42 -21.22
N SER A 111 -1.38 3.21 -21.35
CA SER A 111 -2.36 3.26 -20.24
C SER A 111 -2.37 1.99 -19.40
N ASN A 112 -1.33 1.81 -18.58
CA ASN A 112 -1.16 0.69 -17.66
C ASN A 112 -2.38 0.49 -16.74
N HIS A 113 -2.93 1.58 -16.17
CA HIS A 113 -4.06 1.50 -15.23
C HIS A 113 -5.30 0.86 -15.88
N SER A 114 -5.63 1.28 -17.10
CA SER A 114 -6.77 0.79 -17.89
C SER A 114 -6.61 -0.68 -18.25
N ARG A 115 -5.42 -1.07 -18.71
CA ARG A 115 -5.15 -2.47 -19.11
C ARG A 115 -5.17 -3.44 -17.93
N ILE A 116 -4.68 -3.03 -16.76
CA ILE A 116 -4.79 -3.82 -15.52
C ILE A 116 -6.24 -3.90 -15.06
N LEU A 117 -6.96 -2.77 -15.04
CA LEU A 117 -8.37 -2.73 -14.65
C LEU A 117 -9.21 -3.71 -15.50
N GLN A 118 -9.00 -3.73 -16.82
CA GLN A 118 -9.70 -4.65 -17.71
C GLN A 118 -9.40 -6.12 -17.40
N ALA A 119 -8.13 -6.47 -17.18
CA ALA A 119 -7.75 -7.84 -16.82
C ALA A 119 -8.37 -8.28 -15.49
N CYS A 120 -8.26 -7.45 -14.45
CA CYS A 120 -8.85 -7.75 -13.16
C CYS A 120 -10.38 -7.93 -13.25
N ARG A 121 -11.07 -7.11 -14.04
CA ARG A 121 -12.51 -7.29 -14.30
C ARG A 121 -12.81 -8.61 -14.98
N ASN A 122 -11.98 -9.04 -15.93
CA ASN A 122 -12.14 -10.33 -16.61
C ASN A 122 -11.95 -11.51 -15.63
N PHE A 123 -11.10 -11.38 -14.61
CA PHE A 123 -10.97 -12.37 -13.54
C PHE A 123 -12.15 -12.38 -12.56
N GLY A 124 -12.99 -11.35 -12.54
CA GLY A 124 -14.18 -11.26 -11.69
C GLY A 124 -14.09 -10.21 -10.57
N PHE A 125 -13.06 -9.35 -10.56
CA PHE A 125 -13.04 -8.22 -9.63
C PHE A 125 -14.09 -7.17 -9.98
N THR A 126 -14.69 -6.58 -8.96
CA THR A 126 -15.54 -5.39 -9.08
C THR A 126 -14.69 -4.14 -8.87
N SER A 127 -14.74 -3.20 -9.81
CA SER A 127 -14.10 -1.89 -9.65
C SER A 127 -14.87 -1.03 -8.64
N LEU A 128 -14.14 -0.45 -7.70
CA LEU A 128 -14.61 0.62 -6.82
C LEU A 128 -14.00 1.96 -7.28
N PRO A 129 -14.42 3.11 -6.72
CA PRO A 129 -13.74 4.38 -6.97
C PRO A 129 -12.24 4.24 -6.67
N ASP A 130 -11.42 4.63 -7.63
CA ASP A 130 -9.96 4.65 -7.52
C ASP A 130 -9.47 5.94 -6.85
N ILE A 131 -8.17 6.00 -6.61
CA ILE A 131 -7.52 7.18 -6.02
C ILE A 131 -6.41 7.65 -6.95
N LEU A 132 -6.39 8.94 -7.26
CA LEU A 132 -5.32 9.61 -7.99
C LEU A 132 -4.29 10.13 -6.99
N TRP A 133 -3.13 9.49 -6.95
CA TRP A 133 -2.00 9.98 -6.17
C TRP A 133 -1.20 10.99 -7.00
N ARG A 134 -1.33 12.26 -6.65
CA ARG A 134 -0.61 13.36 -7.29
C ARG A 134 0.88 13.31 -6.95
N LYS A 135 1.70 13.07 -7.97
CA LYS A 135 3.18 13.08 -7.93
C LYS A 135 3.73 14.24 -8.74
N GLN A 136 3.24 15.44 -8.47
CA GLN A 136 3.74 16.67 -9.09
C GLN A 136 5.27 16.72 -9.06
N THR A 137 5.86 16.85 -10.24
CA THR A 137 7.28 17.11 -10.40
C THR A 137 7.60 18.51 -9.90
N ASN A 138 8.82 18.69 -9.37
CA ASN A 138 9.37 20.00 -9.04
C ASN A 138 9.85 20.75 -10.30
N SER A 139 9.61 20.21 -11.49
CA SER A 139 9.97 20.85 -12.76
C SER A 139 9.08 22.09 -12.97
N PRO A 140 9.66 23.26 -13.31
CA PRO A 140 8.89 24.41 -13.74
C PRO A 140 8.21 24.17 -15.10
N THR A 141 8.73 23.22 -15.89
CA THR A 141 8.22 22.85 -17.21
C THR A 141 7.08 21.84 -17.06
N LYS A 142 5.87 22.25 -17.44
CA LYS A 142 4.62 21.44 -17.39
C LYS A 142 4.14 21.00 -18.77
N PHE A 143 5.07 20.66 -19.65
CA PHE A 143 4.77 20.08 -20.96
C PHE A 143 5.84 19.08 -21.40
N MET A 144 5.47 18.18 -22.31
CA MET A 144 6.36 17.29 -23.06
C MET A 144 6.32 17.67 -24.54
N GLY A 145 7.46 17.77 -25.23
CA GLY A 145 7.52 18.10 -26.66
C GLY A 145 8.03 19.50 -27.01
N SER A 146 7.66 20.01 -28.19
CA SER A 146 8.20 21.23 -28.79
C SER A 146 7.58 22.52 -28.24
N GLY A 147 7.91 22.84 -26.98
CA GLY A 147 7.84 24.20 -26.44
C GLY A 147 6.45 24.85 -26.46
N MET A 148 6.42 26.16 -26.71
CA MET A 148 5.21 26.99 -26.64
C MET A 148 4.35 26.96 -27.91
N TYR A 149 4.72 26.17 -28.92
CA TYR A 149 3.97 26.10 -30.18
C TYR A 149 2.73 25.18 -30.03
N PRO A 150 1.54 25.64 -30.45
CA PRO A 150 0.32 24.82 -30.40
C PRO A 150 0.50 23.47 -31.12
N VAL A 151 -0.14 22.42 -30.59
CA VAL A 151 -0.07 21.02 -31.09
C VAL A 151 1.30 20.34 -30.91
N GLY A 152 2.33 21.08 -30.46
CA GLY A 152 3.67 20.55 -30.19
C GLY A 152 3.95 20.16 -28.73
N ALA A 153 3.06 20.54 -27.81
CA ALA A 153 3.19 20.31 -26.38
C ALA A 153 2.08 19.40 -25.85
N TYR A 154 2.48 18.37 -25.09
CA TYR A 154 1.59 17.45 -24.39
C TYR A 154 1.63 17.71 -22.88
N VAL A 155 0.54 17.37 -22.19
CA VAL A 155 0.44 17.51 -20.73
C VAL A 155 1.48 16.63 -20.03
N THR A 156 2.13 17.17 -19.00
CA THR A 156 2.98 16.35 -18.13
C THR A 156 2.11 15.41 -17.30
N TYR A 157 2.45 14.13 -17.27
CA TYR A 157 1.78 13.15 -16.44
C TYR A 157 2.33 13.21 -15.01
N GLU A 158 1.48 13.59 -14.05
CA GLU A 158 1.89 13.89 -12.67
C GLU A 158 1.05 13.18 -11.62
N HIS A 159 0.52 12.01 -11.96
CA HIS A 159 -0.22 11.17 -11.05
C HIS A 159 0.05 9.69 -11.28
N GLU A 160 -0.20 8.91 -10.25
CA GLU A 160 -0.36 7.46 -10.31
C GLU A 160 -1.79 7.11 -9.87
N TYR A 161 -2.27 5.97 -10.33
CA TYR A 161 -3.55 5.40 -9.94
C TYR A 161 -3.34 4.42 -8.80
N ILE A 162 -4.25 4.45 -7.83
CA ILE A 162 -4.45 3.36 -6.88
C ILE A 162 -5.77 2.71 -7.27
N LEU A 163 -5.69 1.64 -8.06
CA LEU A 163 -6.86 0.87 -8.43
C LEU A 163 -7.42 0.18 -7.19
N VAL A 164 -8.71 0.36 -6.93
CA VAL A 164 -9.40 -0.27 -5.79
C VAL A 164 -10.39 -1.30 -6.31
N LEU A 165 -10.10 -2.58 -6.07
CA LEU A 165 -10.81 -3.70 -6.67
C LEU A 165 -11.31 -4.65 -5.58
N ARG A 166 -12.57 -5.06 -5.61
CA ARG A 166 -13.13 -6.02 -4.63
C ARG A 166 -13.40 -7.37 -5.27
N LYS A 167 -13.03 -8.46 -4.61
CA LYS A 167 -13.48 -9.81 -5.00
C LYS A 167 -14.89 -10.05 -4.49
N GLY A 168 -15.83 -10.25 -5.42
CA GLY A 168 -17.22 -10.57 -5.13
C GLY A 168 -17.98 -9.52 -4.31
N GLY A 169 -18.76 -9.98 -3.33
CA GLY A 169 -19.69 -9.20 -2.51
C GLY A 169 -19.06 -8.44 -1.35
N LEU A 170 -19.89 -7.93 -0.43
CA LEU A 170 -19.40 -7.29 0.80
C LEU A 170 -18.81 -8.34 1.75
N ARG A 171 -17.66 -8.03 2.38
CA ARG A 171 -17.11 -8.85 3.44
C ARG A 171 -18.11 -9.00 4.59
N LYS A 172 -18.37 -10.25 4.98
CA LYS A 172 -19.14 -10.59 6.18
C LYS A 172 -18.17 -10.73 7.35
N TYR A 173 -18.58 -10.24 8.52
CA TYR A 173 -17.77 -10.30 9.74
C TYR A 173 -18.46 -11.20 10.76
N SER A 174 -17.70 -12.11 11.34
CA SER A 174 -18.11 -12.84 12.54
C SER A 174 -18.24 -11.90 13.75
N LYS A 175 -18.77 -12.42 14.87
CA LYS A 175 -18.91 -11.65 16.11
C LYS A 175 -17.55 -11.16 16.64
N SER A 176 -16.53 -12.01 16.63
CA SER A 176 -15.17 -11.66 17.05
C SER A 176 -14.53 -10.64 16.11
N GLU A 177 -14.63 -10.84 14.79
CA GLU A 177 -14.12 -9.87 13.82
C GLU A 177 -14.82 -8.51 13.93
N THR A 178 -16.10 -8.48 14.31
CA THR A 178 -16.82 -7.22 14.53
C THR A 178 -16.21 -6.42 15.69
N GLU A 179 -15.77 -7.08 16.76
CA GLU A 179 -15.04 -6.42 17.85
C GLU A 179 -13.66 -5.95 17.39
N ILE A 180 -12.91 -6.79 16.68
CA ILE A 180 -11.62 -6.42 16.09
C ILE A 180 -11.76 -5.22 15.15
N ARG A 181 -12.82 -5.17 14.34
CA ARG A 181 -13.12 -4.08 13.42
C ARG A 181 -13.35 -2.75 14.16
N ARG A 182 -14.04 -2.76 15.31
CA ARG A 182 -14.19 -1.56 16.15
C ARG A 182 -12.84 -1.11 16.73
N ASN A 183 -12.00 -2.05 17.14
CA ASN A 183 -10.64 -1.75 17.62
C ASN A 183 -9.73 -1.25 16.50
N SER A 184 -10.03 -1.59 15.25
CA SER A 184 -9.29 -1.19 14.03
C SER A 184 -9.76 0.13 13.41
N ALA A 185 -10.60 0.88 14.12
CA ALA A 185 -11.12 2.15 13.62
C ALA A 185 -9.99 3.17 13.32
N PHE A 186 -10.39 4.27 12.71
CA PHE A 186 -9.54 5.43 12.48
C PHE A 186 -10.31 6.67 12.89
N PHE A 187 -9.58 7.76 13.12
CA PHE A 187 -10.19 9.00 13.54
C PHE A 187 -11.06 9.58 12.43
N TRP A 188 -12.08 10.37 12.82
CA TRP A 188 -13.01 10.96 11.87
C TRP A 188 -12.32 11.84 10.82
N GLU A 189 -11.32 12.63 11.22
CA GLU A 189 -10.55 13.46 10.30
C GLU A 189 -9.63 12.64 9.40
N GLU A 190 -9.04 11.55 9.90
CA GLU A 190 -8.31 10.59 9.07
C GLU A 190 -9.21 10.05 7.98
N ARG A 191 -10.43 9.62 8.31
CA ARG A 191 -11.41 9.14 7.33
C ARG A 191 -11.65 10.16 6.22
N ASN A 192 -11.87 11.43 6.57
CA ASN A 192 -12.21 12.44 5.56
C ASN A 192 -11.04 12.83 4.68
N VAL A 193 -9.81 12.66 5.16
CA VAL A 193 -8.60 12.84 4.34
C VAL A 193 -8.34 11.60 3.48
N TRP A 194 -8.41 10.41 4.07
CA TRP A 194 -8.02 9.16 3.42
C TRP A 194 -9.02 8.70 2.36
N PHE A 195 -10.32 8.94 2.54
CA PHE A 195 -11.35 8.52 1.57
C PHE A 195 -11.68 9.62 0.54
N SER A 196 -10.73 10.52 0.27
CA SER A 196 -10.71 11.41 -0.89
C SER A 196 -10.13 10.68 -2.10
N ASP A 197 -10.66 10.94 -3.29
CA ASP A 197 -10.21 10.35 -4.57
C ASP A 197 -8.94 11.02 -5.12
N VAL A 198 -8.52 12.17 -4.58
CA VAL A 198 -7.26 12.83 -4.95
C VAL A 198 -6.36 12.98 -3.72
N TRP A 199 -5.16 12.42 -3.80
CA TRP A 199 -4.16 12.44 -2.73
C TRP A 199 -2.93 13.27 -3.11
N ASP A 200 -2.51 14.17 -2.21
CA ASP A 200 -1.23 14.89 -2.31
C ASP A 200 -0.41 14.67 -1.03
N LEU A 201 0.59 13.80 -1.11
CA LEU A 201 1.39 13.36 0.05
C LEU A 201 2.69 14.16 0.24
N LYS A 202 2.85 15.32 -0.41
CA LYS A 202 4.12 16.10 -0.37
C LYS A 202 4.54 16.53 1.05
N GLY A 203 3.59 16.91 1.90
CA GLY A 203 3.85 17.38 3.28
C GLY A 203 4.09 16.27 4.31
N GLU A 204 3.61 15.06 4.03
CA GLU A 204 3.60 13.94 4.99
C GLU A 204 4.94 13.19 5.03
N ARG A 205 5.77 13.36 3.99
CA ARG A 205 7.10 12.75 3.85
C ARG A 205 8.08 13.07 4.97
N GLN A 206 7.75 13.97 5.91
CA GLN A 206 8.65 14.31 7.02
C GLN A 206 8.59 13.32 8.19
N ILE A 207 7.48 12.61 8.41
CA ILE A 207 7.29 11.77 9.60
C ILE A 207 8.13 10.48 9.54
N PHE A 208 8.44 9.99 8.34
CA PHE A 208 9.05 8.67 8.10
C PHE A 208 10.40 8.71 7.38
N LYS A 209 11.02 9.89 7.26
CA LYS A 209 12.26 10.10 6.50
C LYS A 209 13.43 9.24 7.01
N ASP A 210 13.49 9.01 8.32
CA ASP A 210 14.63 8.32 8.96
C ASP A 210 14.47 6.79 9.01
N VAL A 211 13.30 6.28 8.64
CA VAL A 211 12.93 4.84 8.80
C VAL A 211 13.08 4.05 7.49
N GLY A 212 13.26 4.74 6.36
CA GLY A 212 13.24 4.13 5.02
C GLY A 212 14.24 4.73 4.04
N ALA A 213 15.26 5.44 4.51
CA ALA A 213 16.28 6.05 3.67
C ALA A 213 17.31 5.02 3.16
N SER A 214 16.89 4.18 2.21
CA SER A 214 17.78 3.62 1.19
C SER A 214 17.29 4.12 -0.16
N ARG A 215 17.40 5.44 -0.36
CA ARG A 215 16.71 6.17 -1.43
C ARG A 215 17.47 6.26 -2.74
N GLU A 216 18.41 5.37 -3.00
CA GLU A 216 19.23 5.50 -4.21
C GLU A 216 18.82 4.61 -5.38
N ARG A 217 18.00 3.55 -5.24
CA ARG A 217 17.64 2.69 -6.39
C ARG A 217 16.28 1.95 -6.35
N THR A 218 15.32 2.33 -5.50
CA THR A 218 14.07 1.54 -5.38
C THR A 218 12.83 2.38 -5.66
N ALA A 219 12.02 1.95 -6.63
CA ALA A 219 10.74 2.57 -7.02
C ALA A 219 9.61 2.34 -5.97
N ALA A 220 9.97 2.23 -4.69
CA ALA A 220 9.04 1.92 -3.61
C ALA A 220 8.18 3.14 -3.22
N PHE A 221 6.89 2.92 -2.97
CA PHE A 221 6.02 3.95 -2.39
C PHE A 221 6.38 4.24 -0.91
N PRO A 222 6.02 5.43 -0.38
CA PRO A 222 6.26 5.81 1.01
C PRO A 222 5.54 4.92 2.02
N LEU A 223 6.03 4.87 3.26
CA LEU A 223 5.39 4.09 4.33
C LEU A 223 4.01 4.64 4.71
N ASP A 224 3.83 5.96 4.75
CA ASP A 224 2.53 6.60 5.00
C ASP A 224 1.44 6.13 4.03
N PHE A 225 1.79 6.07 2.75
CA PHE A 225 0.91 5.61 1.69
C PHE A 225 0.40 4.20 1.98
N ALA A 226 1.32 3.28 2.29
CA ALA A 226 0.97 1.90 2.58
C ALA A 226 0.21 1.75 3.90
N TYR A 227 0.64 2.48 4.94
CA TYR A 227 0.02 2.45 6.26
C TYR A 227 -1.45 2.91 6.21
N ARG A 228 -1.75 3.96 5.44
CA ARG A 228 -3.12 4.41 5.19
C ARG A 228 -3.96 3.32 4.55
N LEU A 229 -3.51 2.79 3.41
CA LEU A 229 -4.24 1.79 2.64
C LEU A 229 -4.48 0.50 3.44
N VAL A 230 -3.49 0.04 4.21
CA VAL A 230 -3.66 -1.10 5.12
C VAL A 230 -4.74 -0.82 6.16
N ASN A 231 -4.73 0.36 6.81
CA ASN A 231 -5.75 0.69 7.82
C ASN A 231 -7.15 0.94 7.23
N MET A 232 -7.24 1.44 5.99
CA MET A 232 -8.51 1.68 5.30
C MET A 232 -9.22 0.38 4.91
N PHE A 233 -8.46 -0.62 4.44
CA PHE A 233 -9.01 -1.80 3.75
C PHE A 233 -8.76 -3.13 4.47
N SER A 234 -8.27 -3.11 5.72
CA SER A 234 -8.12 -4.32 6.55
C SER A 234 -8.43 -4.04 8.02
N ILE A 235 -8.71 -5.10 8.78
CA ILE A 235 -8.80 -5.07 10.26
C ILE A 235 -7.58 -5.75 10.88
N LYS A 236 -7.29 -5.49 12.17
CA LYS A 236 -6.17 -6.12 12.87
C LYS A 236 -6.23 -7.65 12.75
N GLY A 237 -5.08 -8.29 12.58
CA GLY A 237 -4.96 -9.73 12.37
C GLY A 237 -5.27 -10.21 10.95
N ASP A 238 -5.80 -9.37 10.05
CA ASP A 238 -5.92 -9.74 8.63
C ASP A 238 -4.56 -10.02 7.99
N ALA A 239 -4.54 -10.83 6.93
CA ALA A 239 -3.35 -11.09 6.13
C ALA A 239 -3.28 -10.14 4.91
N VAL A 240 -2.17 -9.40 4.80
CA VAL A 240 -1.87 -8.47 3.70
C VAL A 240 -0.81 -9.07 2.79
N LEU A 241 -1.12 -9.24 1.51
CA LEU A 241 -0.22 -9.77 0.49
C LEU A 241 0.39 -8.65 -0.35
N ASP A 242 1.69 -8.77 -0.63
CA ASP A 242 2.38 -8.00 -1.66
C ASP A 242 3.11 -8.94 -2.65
N PRO A 243 2.59 -9.15 -3.87
CA PRO A 243 3.24 -9.97 -4.90
C PRO A 243 4.50 -9.35 -5.52
N PHE A 244 4.81 -8.09 -5.22
CA PHE A 244 5.98 -7.36 -5.70
C PHE A 244 6.62 -6.61 -4.53
N LEU A 245 7.03 -7.38 -3.51
CA LEU A 245 7.37 -6.88 -2.18
C LEU A 245 8.38 -5.73 -2.18
N GLY A 246 9.39 -5.80 -3.07
CA GLY A 246 10.49 -4.85 -3.07
C GLY A 246 11.13 -4.77 -1.69
N THR A 247 11.42 -3.54 -1.24
CA THR A 247 12.02 -3.30 0.09
C THR A 247 11.09 -3.53 1.29
N GLY A 248 9.91 -4.13 1.09
CA GLY A 248 9.04 -4.57 2.17
C GLY A 248 8.15 -3.48 2.78
N THR A 249 7.87 -2.38 2.07
CA THR A 249 7.05 -1.28 2.62
C THR A 249 5.64 -1.73 3.00
N THR A 250 4.98 -2.56 2.17
CA THR A 250 3.65 -3.13 2.50
C THR A 250 3.69 -4.00 3.74
N SER A 251 4.67 -4.90 3.83
CA SER A 251 4.83 -5.77 5.00
C SER A 251 5.13 -4.97 6.27
N LEU A 252 5.93 -3.91 6.18
CA LEU A 252 6.19 -3.02 7.30
C LEU A 252 4.93 -2.27 7.74
N ALA A 253 4.14 -1.75 6.79
CA ALA A 253 2.87 -1.10 7.08
C ALA A 253 1.87 -2.05 7.78
N ALA A 254 1.79 -3.30 7.31
CA ALA A 254 0.98 -4.35 7.93
C ALA A 254 1.44 -4.64 9.36
N LEU A 255 2.74 -4.86 9.57
CA LEU A 255 3.34 -5.09 10.89
C LEU A 255 3.04 -3.94 11.85
N LEU A 256 3.31 -2.70 11.45
CA LEU A 256 3.05 -1.50 12.26
C LEU A 256 1.56 -1.26 12.56
N SER A 257 0.68 -1.90 11.78
CA SER A 257 -0.76 -1.84 11.96
C SER A 257 -1.31 -3.10 12.65
N SER A 258 -0.48 -4.02 13.16
CA SER A 258 -0.95 -5.29 13.76
C SER A 258 -1.75 -6.16 12.79
N ARG A 259 -1.30 -6.26 11.55
CA ARG A 259 -1.79 -7.19 10.51
C ARG A 259 -0.68 -8.18 10.17
N ASN A 260 -1.06 -9.39 9.74
CA ASN A 260 -0.13 -10.36 9.17
C ASN A 260 0.33 -9.88 7.78
N SER A 261 1.50 -10.30 7.32
CA SER A 261 1.94 -10.00 5.96
C SER A 261 2.60 -11.18 5.24
N ILE A 262 2.41 -11.20 3.93
CA ILE A 262 3.05 -12.15 3.01
C ILE A 262 3.63 -11.35 1.85
N GLY A 263 4.89 -11.56 1.54
CA GLY A 263 5.59 -10.87 0.45
C GLY A 263 6.23 -11.84 -0.52
N TYR A 264 6.15 -11.56 -1.82
CA TYR A 264 6.91 -12.27 -2.85
C TYR A 264 7.87 -11.30 -3.54
N ASP A 265 9.11 -11.72 -3.72
CA ASP A 265 10.07 -11.09 -4.62
C ASP A 265 11.00 -12.15 -5.20
N VAL A 266 11.56 -11.89 -6.37
CA VAL A 266 12.50 -12.81 -7.04
C VAL A 266 13.96 -12.47 -6.71
N ASP A 267 14.22 -11.27 -6.18
CA ASP A 267 15.57 -10.83 -5.81
C ASP A 267 15.85 -11.11 -4.31
N PRO A 268 16.70 -12.10 -3.97
CA PRO A 268 17.04 -12.39 -2.57
C PRO A 268 17.73 -11.21 -1.86
N GLY A 269 18.48 -10.37 -2.58
CA GLY A 269 19.14 -9.21 -2.00
C GLY A 269 18.14 -8.15 -1.55
N ILE A 270 17.05 -7.96 -2.31
CA ILE A 270 15.94 -7.09 -1.93
C ILE A 270 15.18 -7.66 -0.71
N LEU A 271 14.98 -8.98 -0.66
CA LEU A 271 14.34 -9.62 0.50
C LEU A 271 15.15 -9.45 1.78
N GLU A 272 16.48 -9.47 1.72
CA GLU A 272 17.33 -9.17 2.88
C GLU A 272 17.14 -7.73 3.39
N ILE A 273 16.93 -6.77 2.49
CA ILE A 273 16.61 -5.39 2.86
C ILE A 273 15.25 -5.35 3.55
N ALA A 274 14.23 -6.01 2.98
CA ALA A 274 12.89 -6.09 3.57
C ALA A 274 12.93 -6.75 4.96
N ARG A 275 13.66 -7.86 5.10
CA ARG A 275 13.86 -8.57 6.38
C ARG A 275 14.39 -7.64 7.47
N LYS A 276 15.51 -6.96 7.19
CA LYS A 276 16.13 -6.01 8.15
C LYS A 276 15.18 -4.87 8.52
N LYS A 277 14.40 -4.40 7.55
CA LYS A 277 13.41 -3.32 7.74
C LYS A 277 12.24 -3.74 8.63
N LEU A 278 11.80 -5.00 8.56
CA LEU A 278 10.76 -5.54 9.44
C LEU A 278 11.27 -5.74 10.88
N LEU A 279 12.51 -6.21 11.04
CA LEU A 279 13.14 -6.36 12.35
C LEU A 279 13.34 -5.01 13.07
N SER A 280 13.50 -3.91 12.32
CA SER A 280 13.64 -2.57 12.91
C SER A 280 12.31 -1.88 13.25
N ALA A 281 11.15 -2.52 13.02
CA ALA A 281 9.84 -1.93 13.23
C ALA A 281 9.58 -1.48 14.69
N VAL A 282 10.18 -2.16 15.66
CA VAL A 282 10.11 -1.80 17.10
C VAL A 282 10.57 -0.37 17.34
N ASN A 283 11.59 0.08 16.59
CA ASN A 283 12.21 1.39 16.78
C ASN A 283 11.30 2.55 16.38
N VAL A 284 10.25 2.29 15.60
CA VAL A 284 9.48 3.33 14.91
C VAL A 284 7.99 3.27 15.26
N SER A 285 7.49 2.12 15.68
CA SER A 285 6.07 1.90 15.99
C SER A 285 5.51 2.94 16.98
N SER A 286 6.18 3.15 18.11
CA SER A 286 5.72 4.12 19.12
C SER A 286 5.71 5.57 18.61
N THR A 287 6.72 5.97 17.82
CA THR A 287 6.78 7.33 17.23
C THR A 287 5.62 7.56 16.26
N ILE A 288 5.28 6.56 15.45
CA ILE A 288 4.16 6.66 14.49
C ILE A 288 2.84 6.85 15.23
N LEU A 289 2.59 6.03 16.25
CA LEU A 289 1.37 6.11 17.06
C LEU A 289 1.30 7.43 17.83
N GLN A 290 2.42 7.92 18.35
CA GLN A 290 2.50 9.22 19.01
C GLN A 290 2.13 10.36 18.04
N ASN A 291 2.70 10.37 16.84
CA ASN A 291 2.42 11.41 15.84
C ASN A 291 0.96 11.37 15.36
N ARG A 292 0.42 10.16 15.16
CA ARG A 292 -0.99 9.95 14.81
C ARG A 292 -1.91 10.51 15.90
N LEU A 293 -1.62 10.21 17.18
CA LEU A 293 -2.38 10.73 18.30
C LEU A 293 -2.24 12.25 18.45
N GLN A 294 -1.03 12.79 18.32
CA GLN A 294 -0.81 14.23 18.43
C GLN A 294 -1.60 14.98 17.36
N SER A 295 -1.59 14.48 16.12
CA SER A 295 -2.37 15.06 15.01
C SER A 295 -3.87 15.08 15.31
N HIS A 296 -4.40 14.02 15.93
CA HIS A 296 -5.79 13.97 16.38
C HIS A 296 -6.09 15.00 17.49
N LEU A 297 -5.20 15.10 18.49
CA LEU A 297 -5.36 16.06 19.58
C LEU A 297 -5.32 17.51 19.06
N ASP A 298 -4.44 17.81 18.11
CA ASP A 298 -4.36 19.11 17.45
C ASP A 298 -5.65 19.43 16.68
N PHE A 299 -6.18 18.45 15.93
CA PHE A 299 -7.48 18.57 15.26
C PHE A 299 -8.62 18.86 16.25
N ILE A 300 -8.65 18.16 17.38
CA ILE A 300 -9.65 18.38 18.43
C ILE A 300 -9.53 19.79 19.02
N LEU A 301 -8.32 20.25 19.31
CA LEU A 301 -8.08 21.61 19.81
C LEU A 301 -8.58 22.66 18.81
N ASP A 302 -8.35 22.45 17.52
CA ASP A 302 -8.82 23.38 16.50
C ASP A 302 -10.35 23.38 16.36
N ARG A 303 -11.00 22.21 16.44
CA ARG A 303 -12.48 22.12 16.53
C ARG A 303 -13.04 22.92 17.71
N LYS A 304 -12.41 22.82 18.89
CA LYS A 304 -12.83 23.57 20.10
C LYS A 304 -12.73 25.06 19.88
N LYS A 305 -11.63 25.54 19.29
CA LYS A 305 -11.47 26.97 18.92
C LYS A 305 -12.58 27.44 17.98
N GLN A 306 -12.97 26.58 17.04
CA GLN A 306 -14.08 26.83 16.12
C GLN A 306 -15.49 26.61 16.75
N LYS A 307 -15.58 26.33 18.06
CA LYS A 307 -16.82 26.05 18.79
C LYS A 307 -17.66 24.90 18.20
N LYS A 308 -17.00 23.94 17.55
CA LYS A 308 -17.65 22.74 17.00
C LYS A 308 -17.76 21.64 18.07
N GLU A 309 -18.84 20.88 18.05
CA GLU A 309 -19.18 19.89 19.09
C GLU A 309 -18.15 18.75 19.24
N ILE A 310 -17.96 18.19 20.43
CA ILE A 310 -17.18 16.95 20.63
C ILE A 310 -18.01 16.06 21.54
N SER A 311 -18.52 14.96 21.00
CA SER A 311 -19.63 14.25 21.63
C SER A 311 -19.20 12.96 22.33
N HIS A 312 -17.96 12.51 22.16
CA HIS A 312 -17.53 11.19 22.64
C HIS A 312 -16.12 11.19 23.24
N LYS A 313 -15.81 10.10 23.96
CA LYS A 313 -14.52 9.85 24.61
C LYS A 313 -14.10 8.41 24.33
N ASN A 314 -12.84 8.20 23.99
CA ASN A 314 -12.30 6.85 23.83
C ASN A 314 -12.32 6.11 25.18
N LYS A 315 -12.81 4.87 25.18
CA LYS A 315 -13.03 4.05 26.38
C LYS A 315 -11.73 3.57 27.04
N TYR A 316 -10.66 3.42 26.26
CA TYR A 316 -9.39 2.85 26.73
C TYR A 316 -8.39 3.91 27.15
N TYR A 317 -8.37 5.04 26.43
CA TYR A 317 -7.36 6.08 26.59
C TYR A 317 -7.91 7.38 27.18
N GLY A 318 -9.23 7.59 27.09
CA GLY A 318 -9.88 8.77 27.65
C GLY A 318 -9.67 10.08 26.88
N PHE A 319 -9.02 10.08 25.71
CA PHE A 319 -9.02 11.27 24.85
C PHE A 319 -10.41 11.47 24.18
N PRO A 320 -10.78 12.72 23.86
CA PRO A 320 -12.02 13.03 23.11
C PRO A 320 -11.99 12.45 21.70
N VAL A 321 -13.15 12.05 21.17
CA VAL A 321 -13.33 11.59 19.77
C VAL A 321 -14.63 12.14 19.18
N ILE A 322 -14.80 12.09 17.85
CA ILE A 322 -15.91 12.75 17.15
C ILE A 322 -17.17 11.90 17.09
N THR A 323 -17.03 10.59 16.93
CA THR A 323 -18.14 9.65 16.72
C THR A 323 -18.11 8.49 17.72
N SER A 324 -19.26 7.85 17.93
CA SER A 324 -19.34 6.66 18.78
C SER A 324 -18.52 5.47 18.25
N GLN A 325 -18.23 5.43 16.95
CA GLN A 325 -17.46 4.36 16.31
C GLN A 325 -15.97 4.40 16.68
N GLU A 326 -15.45 5.55 17.10
CA GLU A 326 -14.05 5.73 17.55
C GLU A 326 -13.85 5.37 19.03
N THR A 327 -14.94 5.13 19.78
CA THR A 327 -14.86 4.94 21.24
C THR A 327 -14.12 3.68 21.66
N GLU A 328 -14.02 2.68 20.78
CA GLU A 328 -13.31 1.42 21.00
C GLU A 328 -12.01 1.32 20.22
N LEU A 329 -11.56 2.40 19.57
CA LEU A 329 -10.26 2.45 18.89
C LEU A 329 -9.13 2.13 19.87
N THR A 330 -8.27 1.18 19.50
CA THR A 330 -7.04 0.86 20.23
C THR A 330 -5.79 1.08 19.37
N PHE A 331 -4.68 1.33 20.04
CA PHE A 331 -3.35 1.41 19.45
C PHE A 331 -2.44 0.35 20.06
N GLU A 332 -1.77 -0.40 19.21
CA GLU A 332 -0.86 -1.47 19.59
C GLU A 332 0.53 -1.13 19.08
N SER A 333 1.47 -0.92 20.01
CA SER A 333 2.87 -0.73 19.68
C SER A 333 3.53 -2.09 19.50
N VAL A 334 4.48 -2.18 18.59
CA VAL A 334 5.34 -3.35 18.45
C VAL A 334 6.28 -3.38 19.67
N ASP A 335 6.20 -4.44 20.47
CA ASP A 335 7.09 -4.65 21.63
C ASP A 335 8.38 -5.32 21.23
N SER A 336 8.25 -6.36 20.41
CA SER A 336 9.37 -7.13 19.89
C SER A 336 9.01 -7.70 18.52
N SER A 337 10.02 -7.85 17.67
CA SER A 337 9.95 -8.66 16.48
C SER A 337 11.23 -9.49 16.36
N TYR A 338 11.08 -10.76 16.01
CA TYR A 338 12.20 -11.66 15.81
C TYR A 338 11.92 -12.61 14.66
N GLU A 339 13.00 -13.08 14.06
CA GLU A 339 12.96 -14.08 13.02
C GLU A 339 12.87 -15.48 13.66
N ASN A 340 11.87 -16.26 13.28
CA ASN A 340 11.75 -17.64 13.74
C ASN A 340 12.44 -18.62 12.78
N GLU A 341 12.33 -18.36 11.48
CA GLU A 341 13.01 -19.08 10.40
C GLU A 341 13.46 -18.05 9.35
N HIS A 342 14.41 -18.41 8.49
CA HIS A 342 14.90 -17.46 7.49
C HIS A 342 13.74 -16.92 6.62
N PHE A 343 13.55 -15.60 6.61
CA PHE A 343 12.43 -14.89 5.97
C PHE A 343 11.03 -15.10 6.58
N SER A 344 10.95 -15.64 7.80
CA SER A 344 9.72 -15.71 8.58
C SER A 344 9.93 -14.99 9.92
N LEU A 345 9.05 -14.05 10.23
CA LEU A 345 9.13 -13.23 11.43
C LEU A 345 7.84 -13.29 12.23
N LYS A 346 7.98 -13.19 13.54
CA LYS A 346 6.90 -12.95 14.48
C LYS A 346 7.03 -11.56 15.09
N ALA A 347 5.92 -10.85 15.22
CA ALA A 347 5.84 -9.58 15.92
C ALA A 347 4.83 -9.70 17.07
N TYR A 348 5.19 -9.12 18.22
CA TYR A 348 4.39 -9.10 19.44
C TYR A 348 4.05 -7.67 19.81
N TYR A 349 2.87 -7.48 20.39
CA TYR A 349 2.31 -6.16 20.61
C TYR A 349 1.89 -5.92 22.05
N SER A 350 2.13 -4.70 22.54
CA SER A 350 1.49 -4.16 23.73
C SER A 350 0.54 -3.03 23.38
N ARG A 351 -0.37 -2.73 24.30
CA ARG A 351 -1.20 -1.54 24.19
C ARG A 351 -0.32 -0.30 24.33
N PHE A 352 -0.38 0.59 23.35
CA PHE A 352 0.40 1.81 23.33
C PHE A 352 0.16 2.65 24.59
N ASN A 353 1.24 3.04 25.26
CA ASN A 353 1.19 3.81 26.51
C ASN A 353 1.27 5.33 26.23
N LEU A 354 0.20 6.05 26.59
CA LEU A 354 0.11 7.50 26.45
C LEU A 354 1.11 8.30 27.29
N GLN A 355 1.69 7.75 28.36
CA GLN A 355 2.52 8.52 29.30
C GLN A 355 3.99 8.66 28.89
N ASN A 356 4.46 7.88 27.91
CA ASN A 356 5.84 7.98 27.40
C ASN A 356 6.00 9.04 26.29
N SER A 357 4.92 9.68 25.83
CA SER A 357 4.95 10.67 24.75
C SER A 357 5.32 12.10 25.16
N SER A 358 5.51 12.36 26.46
CA SER A 358 5.89 13.69 27.00
C SER A 358 7.34 13.79 27.45
N LYS A 359 8.18 12.79 27.14
CA LYS A 359 9.63 12.84 27.37
C LYS A 359 10.39 12.70 26.06
N LYS A 360 10.43 13.77 25.27
CA LYS A 360 11.56 14.09 24.38
C LYS A 360 11.47 15.54 23.95
#